data_AF-A0A4Q2ZBY1-F1
#
_entry.id   AF-A0A4Q2ZBY1-F1
#
_cell.length_a   1.000
_cell.length_b   1.000
_cell.length_c   1.000
_cell.angle_alpha   90.00
_cell.angle_beta   90.00
_cell.angle_gamma   90.00
#
_symmetry.space_group_name_H-M   'P 1'
#
loop_
_entity.id
_entity.type
_entity.pdbx_description
1 polymer ?
#
loop_
_entity_poly.entity_id
_entity_poly.type
_entity_poly.pdbx_seq_one_letter_code
_entity_poly.pdbx_strand_id
1 'polypeptide(L)' 'GALLGFLDAMEHPWNISLFHYRNHGSDIGRVLAGIQVPPQDEAAFASFLARVGFAWTDVTDDPACARFLR' A
#
# COMPACT_ATOMS: atom_id res chain seq x y z
N GLY A 1 6.56 13.42 5.48
CA GLY A 1 7.03 12.04 5.79
C GLY A 1 6.52 11.11 4.71
N ALA A 2 7.28 10.05 4.37
CA ALA A 2 6.96 9.16 3.25
C ALA A 2 5.52 8.61 3.28
N LEU A 3 5.02 8.33 4.48
CA LEU A 3 3.66 7.83 4.67
C LEU A 3 2.55 8.84 4.31
N LEU A 4 2.73 10.10 4.70
CA LEU A 4 1.74 11.13 4.39
C LEU A 4 1.71 11.39 2.87
N GLY A 5 2.87 11.38 2.22
CA GLY A 5 2.95 11.50 0.75
C GLY A 5 2.30 10.33 0.01
N PHE A 6 2.35 9.11 0.56
CA PHE A 6 1.62 7.96 0.02
C PHE A 6 0.10 8.16 0.11
N LEU A 7 -0.40 8.62 1.26
CA LEU A 7 -1.82 8.86 1.49
C LEU A 7 -2.34 10.04 0.65
N ASP A 8 -1.56 11.12 0.54
CA ASP A 8 -1.90 12.29 -0.27
C ASP A 8 -1.91 11.98 -1.78
N ALA A 9 -1.05 11.07 -2.24
CA ALA A 9 -0.99 10.66 -3.64
C ALA A 9 -2.12 9.68 -4.03
N MET A 10 -2.84 9.14 -3.06
CA MET A 10 -3.95 8.22 -3.30
C MET A 10 -5.20 9.02 -3.70
N GLU A 11 -5.30 9.32 -4.99
CA GLU A 11 -6.34 10.18 -5.59
C GLU A 11 -7.76 9.56 -5.51
N HIS A 12 -7.87 8.24 -5.34
CA HIS A 12 -9.13 7.52 -5.28
C HIS A 12 -9.50 7.10 -3.85
N PRO A 13 -10.80 7.05 -3.50
CA PRO A 13 -11.29 6.64 -2.19
C PRO A 13 -11.24 5.11 -2.03
N TRP A 14 -10.09 4.49 -2.31
CA TRP A 14 -9.89 3.07 -2.06
C TRP A 14 -9.83 2.81 -0.56
N ASN A 15 -10.52 1.75 -0.13
CA ASN A 15 -10.55 1.41 1.28
C ASN A 15 -9.23 0.74 1.69
N ILE A 16 -8.57 1.29 2.70
CA ILE A 16 -7.39 0.67 3.30
C ILE A 16 -7.88 -0.36 4.33
N SER A 17 -7.84 -1.64 3.97
CA SER A 17 -8.26 -2.73 4.86
C SER A 17 -7.19 -3.10 5.89
N LEU A 18 -5.93 -2.80 5.61
CA LEU A 18 -4.82 -3.06 6.51
C LEU A 18 -3.81 -1.92 6.43
N PHE A 19 -3.28 -1.55 7.59
CA PHE A 19 -2.18 -0.61 7.65
C PHE A 19 -1.23 -0.96 8.79
N HIS A 20 -0.04 -1.44 8.45
CA HIS A 20 1.02 -1.70 9.40
C HIS A 20 2.24 -0.86 9.06
N TYR A 21 2.67 -0.05 10.01
CA TYR A 21 3.83 0.81 9.87
C TYR A 21 4.87 0.42 10.91
N ARG A 22 6.10 0.18 10.45
CA ARG A 22 7.24 -0.08 11.34
C ARG A 22 8.33 0.95 11.09
N ASN A 23 8.53 1.83 12.07
CA ASN A 23 9.76 2.60 12.20
C ASN A 23 10.88 1.67 12.66
N HIS A 24 11.82 1.35 11.78
CA HIS A 24 13.15 0.90 12.22
C HIS A 24 13.96 2.17 12.47
N GLY A 25 14.58 2.30 13.64
CA GLY A 25 15.20 3.54 14.16
C GLY A 25 16.41 4.09 13.40
N SER A 26 16.35 4.14 12.07
CA SER A 26 17.29 4.77 11.16
C SER A 26 16.51 5.15 9.90
N ASP A 27 15.85 6.31 9.89
CA ASP A 27 15.32 7.06 8.73
C ASP A 27 14.52 6.31 7.63
N ILE A 28 14.19 5.03 7.84
CA ILE A 28 13.60 4.12 6.88
C ILE A 28 12.40 3.47 7.57
N GLY A 29 11.21 3.99 7.25
CA GLY A 29 9.94 3.36 7.60
C GLY A 29 9.53 2.36 6.51
N ARG A 30 9.01 1.21 6.92
CA ARG A 30 8.31 0.29 6.00
C ARG A 30 6.82 0.29 6.31
N VAL A 31 6.02 0.30 5.25
CA VAL A 31 4.56 0.23 5.30
C VAL A 31 4.15 -1.07 4.64
N LEU A 32 3.29 -1.82 5.31
CA LEU A 32 2.48 -2.86 4.71
C LEU A 32 1.05 -2.34 4.70
N ALA A 33 0.47 -2.19 3.51
CA ALA A 33 -0.89 -1.74 3.32
C ALA A 33 -1.70 -2.77 2.54
N GLY A 34 -2.91 -3.04 2.99
CA GLY A 34 -3.94 -3.77 2.23
C GLY A 34 -4.92 -2.76 1.68
N ILE A 35 -5.15 -2.79 0.37
CA ILE A 35 -6.02 -1.84 -0.33
C ILE A 35 -7.07 -2.64 -1.08
N GLN A 36 -8.34 -2.32 -0.83
CA GLN A 36 -9.45 -2.90 -1.59
C GLN A 36 -9.68 -2.05 -2.83
N VAL A 37 -9.23 -2.57 -3.97
CA VAL A 37 -9.38 -1.94 -5.27
C VAL A 37 -10.52 -2.66 -6.01
N PRO A 38 -11.60 -1.95 -6.38
CA PRO A 38 -12.62 -2.53 -7.24
C PRO A 38 -12.03 -2.93 -8.61
N PRO A 39 -12.53 -3.98 -9.28
CA PRO A 39 -11.96 -4.44 -10.56
C PRO A 39 -11.91 -3.34 -11.64
N GLN A 40 -12.88 -2.42 -11.64
CA GLN A 40 -12.90 -1.30 -12.59
C GLN A 40 -11.77 -0.28 -12.39
N ASP A 41 -11.13 -0.27 -11.21
CA ASP A 41 -10.11 0.69 -10.83
C ASP A 41 -8.69 0.11 -10.91
N GLU A 42 -8.51 -1.17 -11.28
CA GLU A 42 -7.20 -1.83 -11.34
C GLU A 42 -6.19 -1.05 -12.19
N ALA A 43 -6.60 -0.52 -13.33
CA ALA A 43 -5.75 0.29 -14.20
C ALA A 43 -5.33 1.62 -13.57
N ALA A 44 -6.24 2.27 -12.83
CA ALA A 44 -5.96 3.49 -12.08
C ALA A 44 -5.00 3.21 -10.92
N PHE A 45 -5.18 2.07 -10.23
CA PHE A 45 -4.31 1.64 -9.15
C PHE A 45 -2.90 1.32 -9.63
N ALA A 46 -2.75 0.60 -10.74
CA ALA A 46 -1.45 0.35 -11.35
C ALA A 46 -0.74 1.67 -11.73
N SER A 47 -1.49 2.63 -12.27
CA SER A 47 -0.97 3.96 -12.61
C SER A 47 -0.55 4.76 -11.37
N PHE A 48 -1.29 4.63 -10.26
CA PHE A 48 -0.91 5.19 -8.97
C PHE A 48 0.40 4.58 -8.45
N LEU A 49 0.52 3.25 -8.42
CA LEU A 49 1.72 2.56 -7.96
C LEU A 49 2.97 2.92 -8.77
N ALA A 50 2.82 3.18 -10.07
CA ALA A 50 3.91 3.66 -10.92
C ALA A 50 4.35 5.09 -10.60
N ARG A 51 3.43 5.95 -10.13
CA ARG A 51 3.67 7.38 -9.83
C ARG A 51 4.11 7.65 -8.40
N VAL A 52 3.76 6.78 -7.46
CA VAL A 52 3.95 7.02 -6.01
C VAL A 52 5.43 7.16 -5.60
N GLY A 53 6.36 6.69 -6.45
CA GLY A 53 7.80 6.93 -6.28
C GLY A 53 8.45 6.16 -5.12
N PHE A 54 7.70 5.30 -4.43
CA PHE A 54 8.21 4.40 -3.41
C PHE A 54 8.51 3.03 -3.99
N ALA A 55 9.58 2.40 -3.50
CA ALA A 55 9.80 0.99 -3.77
C ALA A 55 8.70 0.17 -3.08
N TRP A 56 8.00 -0.66 -3.85
CA TRP A 56 6.95 -1.54 -3.37
C TRP A 56 7.15 -2.95 -3.92
N THR A 57 6.49 -3.92 -3.30
CA THR A 57 6.46 -5.30 -3.75
C THR A 57 5.04 -5.81 -3.50
N ASP A 58 4.45 -6.43 -4.52
CA ASP A 58 3.16 -7.08 -4.36
C ASP A 58 3.33 -8.36 -3.54
N VAL A 59 2.57 -8.47 -2.46
CA VAL A 59 2.54 -9.63 -1.56
C VAL A 59 1.12 -10.20 -1.45
N THR A 60 0.23 -9.85 -2.37
CA THR A 60 -1.18 -10.28 -2.38
C THR A 60 -1.32 -11.79 -2.35
N ASP A 61 -0.46 -12.51 -3.10
CA ASP A 61 -0.46 -13.97 -3.18
C ASP A 61 0.39 -14.65 -2.08
N ASP A 62 0.95 -13.90 -1.12
CA ASP A 62 1.72 -14.48 -0.03
C ASP A 62 0.79 -15.24 0.94
N PRO A 63 1.02 -16.55 1.19
CA PRO A 63 0.23 -17.33 2.14
C PRO A 63 0.20 -16.73 3.55
N ALA A 64 1.24 -16.00 3.95
CA ALA A 64 1.30 -15.29 5.22
C ALA A 64 0.31 -14.11 5.26
N CYS A 65 0.13 -13.39 4.16
CA CYS A 65 -0.87 -12.33 4.07
C CYS A 65 -2.29 -12.88 4.32
N ALA A 66 -2.65 -14.00 3.72
CA ALA A 66 -3.94 -14.66 3.97
C ALA A 66 -4.12 -15.17 5.42
N ARG A 67 -3.02 -15.48 6.11
CA ARG A 67 -3.02 -16.06 7.46
C ARG A 67 -3.11 -15.03 8.59
N PHE A 68 -2.59 -13.83 8.37
CA PHE A 68 -2.46 -12.81 9.42
C PHE A 68 -3.31 -11.55 9.20
N LEU A 69 -3.93 -11.37 8.03
CA LEU A 69 -4.58 -10.11 7.63
C LEU A 69 -6.11 -10.22 7.45
N ARG A 70 -6.77 -11.10 8.22
CA ARG A 70 -8.25 -11.19 8.25
C ARG A 70 -8.89 -10.03 9.00
#